data_AF-A0A852E2Q3-F1
#
_entry.id   AF-A0A852E2Q3-F1
#
_cell.length_a   1.000
_cell.length_b   1.000
_cell.length_c   1.000
_cell.angle_alpha   90.00
_cell.angle_beta   90.00
_cell.angle_gamma   90.00
#
_symmetry.space_group_name_H-M   'P 1'
#
loop_
_entity.id
_entity.type
_entity.pdbx_description
1 polymer ?
#
loop_
_entity_poly.entity_id
_entity_poly.type
_entity_poly.pdbx_seq_one_letter_code
_entity_poly.pdbx_strand_id
1 'polypeptide(L)'
;ELYLQETFKPLVNISPDASLFDAVYSLIKNKIHRLPVIDPVSGNALYILTHKRILKFLQLFMSEMPKPAFMKKNLDELGIGTYHNIAFIHPDTPIIKALNIFVERRISALPVVDESGKVVDIYSKFDVINLAAEKTYNNLDITVTQALQHRSQYFEGVVKCSMLETLETIVDRIVKAEV
;
A
#
# COMPACT_ATOMS: atom_id res chain seq x y z
N GLU A 1 9.62 21.71 -23.23
CA GLU A 1 8.83 20.55 -23.71
C GLU A 1 9.62 19.26 -23.55
N LEU A 2 9.81 18.78 -22.32
CA LEU A 2 10.84 17.75 -22.05
C LEU A 2 10.41 16.71 -21.01
N TYR A 3 9.14 16.29 -20.97
CA TYR A 3 8.72 15.19 -20.08
C TYR A 3 7.50 14.50 -20.67
N LEU A 4 7.73 13.37 -21.35
CA LEU A 4 6.84 12.22 -21.61
C LEU A 4 7.30 11.53 -22.91
N GLN A 5 8.49 10.94 -22.90
CA GLN A 5 8.71 9.77 -23.75
C GLN A 5 7.88 8.63 -23.12
N GLU A 6 6.57 8.62 -23.42
CA GLU A 6 5.65 7.60 -22.94
C GLU A 6 6.10 6.24 -23.49
N THR A 7 6.63 5.41 -22.59
CA THR A 7 6.52 3.97 -22.79
C THR A 7 5.03 3.67 -22.69
N PHE A 8 4.37 3.50 -23.83
CA PHE A 8 2.95 3.15 -23.86
C PHE A 8 2.75 1.88 -23.03
N LYS A 9 2.10 2.03 -21.87
CA LYS A 9 1.74 0.92 -20.99
C LYS A 9 0.24 0.68 -21.15
N PRO A 10 -0.17 -0.36 -21.89
CA PRO A 10 -1.59 -0.65 -22.04
C PRO A 10 -2.22 -0.95 -20.68
N LEU A 11 -3.51 -0.62 -20.54
CA LEU A 11 -4.27 -0.94 -19.35
C LEU A 11 -4.30 -2.46 -19.14
N VAL A 12 -3.76 -2.90 -18.01
CA VAL A 12 -3.87 -4.29 -17.57
C VAL A 12 -5.23 -4.47 -16.92
N ASN A 13 -6.00 -5.46 -17.39
CA ASN A 13 -7.31 -5.82 -16.85
C ASN A 13 -7.42 -7.35 -16.75
N ILE A 14 -8.50 -7.84 -16.14
CA ILE A 14 -8.78 -9.28 -16.01
C ILE A 14 -10.27 -9.57 -16.23
N SER A 15 -10.58 -10.74 -16.80
CA SER A 15 -11.96 -11.23 -16.94
C SER A 15 -12.54 -11.62 -15.57
N PRO A 16 -13.85 -11.44 -15.31
CA PRO A 16 -14.49 -11.94 -14.11
C PRO A 16 -14.41 -13.47 -13.93
N ASP A 17 -14.25 -14.23 -15.02
CA ASP A 17 -14.15 -15.69 -15.00
C ASP A 17 -12.73 -16.21 -14.74
N ALA A 18 -11.74 -15.31 -14.66
CA ALA A 18 -10.35 -15.69 -14.40
C ALA A 18 -10.12 -16.06 -12.92
N SER A 19 -9.08 -16.85 -12.66
CA SER A 19 -8.78 -17.30 -11.30
C SER A 19 -8.21 -16.17 -10.42
N LEU A 20 -8.40 -16.29 -9.10
CA LEU A 20 -7.75 -15.39 -8.15
C LEU A 20 -6.22 -15.47 -8.22
N PHE A 21 -5.67 -16.63 -8.61
CA PHE A 21 -4.24 -16.80 -8.83
C PHE A 21 -3.74 -15.91 -9.98
N ASP A 22 -4.44 -15.89 -11.10
CA ASP A 22 -4.10 -15.03 -12.25
C ASP A 22 -4.18 -13.55 -11.87
N ALA A 23 -5.17 -13.19 -11.05
CA ALA A 23 -5.30 -11.83 -10.53
C ALA A 23 -4.10 -11.41 -9.66
N VAL A 24 -3.69 -12.26 -8.70
CA VAL A 24 -2.51 -12.01 -7.85
C VAL A 24 -1.24 -11.94 -8.70
N TYR A 25 -1.07 -12.88 -9.63
CA TYR A 25 0.07 -12.89 -10.54
C TYR A 25 0.13 -11.62 -11.39
N SER A 26 -1.00 -11.15 -11.92
CA SER A 26 -1.08 -9.93 -12.72
C SER A 26 -0.73 -8.68 -11.92
N LEU A 27 -1.23 -8.55 -10.68
CA LEU A 27 -0.89 -7.45 -9.77
C LEU A 27 0.63 -7.37 -9.52
N ILE A 28 1.25 -8.52 -9.21
CA ILE A 28 2.68 -8.61 -8.89
C ILE A 28 3.54 -8.36 -10.13
N LYS A 29 3.25 -9.06 -11.24
CA LYS A 29 4.02 -8.99 -12.48
C LYS A 29 4.05 -7.58 -13.05
N ASN A 30 2.90 -6.90 -13.05
CA ASN A 30 2.77 -5.55 -13.60
C ASN A 30 3.11 -4.46 -12.58
N LYS A 31 3.38 -4.82 -11.31
CA LYS A 31 3.67 -3.89 -10.20
C LYS A 31 2.57 -2.82 -10.05
N ILE A 32 1.31 -3.25 -10.09
CA ILE A 32 0.13 -2.39 -9.98
C ILE A 32 -0.68 -2.72 -8.73
N HIS A 33 -1.35 -1.72 -8.17
CA HIS A 33 -2.18 -1.90 -6.95
C HIS A 33 -3.69 -2.03 -7.24
N ARG A 34 -4.10 -1.75 -8.48
CA ARG A 34 -5.49 -1.71 -8.93
C ARG A 34 -5.60 -2.52 -10.22
N LEU A 35 -6.32 -3.63 -10.18
CA LEU A 35 -6.58 -4.47 -11.33
C LEU A 35 -8.08 -4.40 -11.67
N PRO A 36 -8.48 -3.69 -12.74
CA PRO A 36 -9.87 -3.63 -13.15
C PRO A 36 -10.34 -5.01 -13.65
N VAL A 37 -11.49 -5.43 -13.15
CA VAL A 37 -12.24 -6.59 -13.63
C VAL A 37 -13.21 -6.08 -14.69
N ILE A 38 -13.04 -6.53 -15.92
CA ILE A 38 -13.83 -6.06 -17.08
C ILE A 38 -14.52 -7.25 -17.71
N ASP A 39 -15.82 -7.13 -17.94
CA ASP A 39 -16.57 -8.13 -18.70
C ASP A 39 -16.15 -8.08 -20.18
N PRO A 40 -15.59 -9.17 -20.74
CA PRO A 40 -15.15 -9.18 -22.14
C PRO A 40 -16.30 -9.08 -23.15
N VAL A 41 -17.54 -9.39 -22.75
CA VAL A 41 -18.70 -9.34 -23.66
C VAL A 41 -19.27 -7.93 -23.77
N SER A 42 -19.60 -7.31 -22.64
CA SER A 42 -20.18 -5.95 -22.64
C SER A 42 -19.14 -4.82 -22.65
N GLY A 43 -17.89 -5.11 -22.27
CA GLY A 43 -16.85 -4.10 -22.07
C GLY A 43 -16.98 -3.30 -20.77
N ASN A 44 -17.95 -3.64 -19.91
CA ASN A 44 -18.19 -2.92 -18.67
C ASN A 44 -17.13 -3.21 -17.61
N ALA A 45 -16.66 -2.17 -16.92
CA ALA A 45 -15.83 -2.31 -15.73
C ALA A 45 -16.72 -2.70 -14.53
N LEU A 46 -16.55 -3.94 -14.06
CA LEU A 46 -17.37 -4.52 -12.98
C LEU A 46 -16.82 -4.16 -11.60
N TYR A 47 -15.50 -4.20 -11.43
CA TYR A 47 -14.86 -3.99 -10.13
C TYR A 47 -13.39 -3.56 -10.26
N ILE A 48 -12.81 -3.01 -9.19
CA ILE A 48 -11.36 -2.77 -9.09
C ILE A 48 -10.80 -3.64 -7.97
N LEU A 49 -10.08 -4.68 -8.36
CA LEU A 49 -9.46 -5.61 -7.43
C LEU A 49 -8.16 -5.03 -6.87
N THR A 50 -7.93 -5.22 -5.57
CA THR A 50 -6.77 -4.70 -4.84
C THR A 50 -6.17 -5.79 -3.94
N HIS A 51 -4.88 -5.67 -3.63
CA HIS A 51 -4.20 -6.58 -2.69
C HIS A 51 -4.95 -6.72 -1.36
N LYS A 52 -5.43 -5.60 -0.80
CA LYS A 52 -6.23 -5.55 0.43
C LYS A 52 -7.50 -6.41 0.35
N ARG A 53 -8.25 -6.30 -0.76
CA ARG A 53 -9.48 -7.07 -0.96
C ARG A 53 -9.20 -8.57 -1.10
N ILE A 54 -8.14 -8.93 -1.83
CA ILE A 54 -7.71 -10.32 -1.96
C ILE A 54 -7.31 -10.88 -0.60
N LEU A 55 -6.49 -10.18 0.18
CA LEU A 55 -6.05 -10.65 1.49
C LEU A 55 -7.22 -10.81 2.48
N LYS A 56 -8.16 -9.85 2.49
CA LYS A 56 -9.38 -9.95 3.31
C LYS A 56 -10.25 -11.14 2.89
N PHE A 57 -10.41 -11.37 1.58
CA PHE A 57 -11.12 -12.54 1.06
C PHE A 57 -10.45 -13.84 1.51
N LEU A 58 -9.13 -13.99 1.30
CA LEU A 58 -8.38 -15.17 1.70
C LEU A 58 -8.49 -15.43 3.21
N GLN A 59 -8.41 -14.40 4.03
CA GLN A 59 -8.54 -14.54 5.49
C GLN A 59 -9.93 -15.00 5.92
N LEU A 60 -11.00 -14.51 5.27
CA LEU A 60 -12.37 -14.88 5.61
C LEU A 60 -12.70 -16.32 5.22
N PHE A 61 -12.24 -16.77 4.04
CA PHE A 61 -12.62 -18.08 3.50
C PHE A 61 -11.60 -19.20 3.79
N MET A 62 -10.33 -18.87 4.06
CA MET A 62 -9.31 -19.89 4.39
C MET A 62 -9.10 -20.07 5.90
N SER A 63 -9.76 -19.29 6.76
CA SER A 63 -9.70 -19.47 8.22
C SER A 63 -10.21 -20.84 8.65
N GLU A 64 -11.16 -21.39 7.90
CA GLU A 64 -11.77 -22.72 8.13
C GLU A 64 -11.00 -23.87 7.46
N MET A 65 -9.95 -23.58 6.70
CA MET A 65 -9.12 -24.57 6.01
C MET A 65 -7.80 -24.83 6.75
N PRO A 66 -7.20 -26.03 6.60
CA PRO A 66 -5.86 -26.30 7.12
C PRO A 66 -4.85 -25.29 6.56
N LYS A 67 -4.29 -24.46 7.44
CA LYS A 67 -3.28 -23.47 7.05
C LYS A 67 -1.96 -24.17 6.69
N PRO A 68 -1.27 -23.73 5.63
CA PRO A 68 0.05 -24.25 5.29
C PRO A 68 1.04 -24.08 6.45
N ALA A 69 2.01 -25.01 6.57
CA ALA A 69 2.98 -25.01 7.67
C ALA A 69 3.81 -23.71 7.74
N PHE A 70 4.06 -23.04 6.61
CA PHE A 70 4.81 -21.79 6.56
C PHE A 70 4.11 -20.63 7.28
N MET A 71 2.79 -20.67 7.48
CA MET A 71 2.05 -19.62 8.18
C MET A 71 2.48 -19.47 9.65
N LYS A 72 3.04 -20.54 10.22
CA LYS A 72 3.54 -20.58 11.61
C LYS A 72 5.00 -20.15 11.73
N LYS A 73 5.71 -19.93 10.61
CA LYS A 73 7.08 -19.40 10.63
C LYS A 73 7.06 -17.89 10.84
N ASN A 74 8.13 -17.37 11.42
CA ASN A 74 8.30 -15.92 11.62
C ASN A 74 8.79 -15.23 10.33
N LEU A 75 8.73 -13.89 10.30
CA LEU A 75 9.13 -13.12 9.10
C LEU A 75 10.61 -13.28 8.75
N ASP A 76 11.47 -13.40 9.77
CA ASP A 76 12.91 -13.54 9.58
C ASP A 76 13.24 -14.83 8.81
N GLU A 77 12.67 -15.95 9.23
CA GLU A 77 12.81 -17.26 8.56
C GLU A 77 12.27 -17.26 7.13
N LEU A 78 11.22 -16.47 6.86
CA LEU A 78 10.57 -16.41 5.55
C LEU A 78 11.22 -15.40 4.60
N GLY A 79 12.01 -14.45 5.11
CA GLY A 79 12.57 -13.35 4.33
C GLY A 79 11.51 -12.46 3.68
N ILE A 80 10.32 -12.34 4.28
CA ILE A 80 9.21 -11.55 3.73
C ILE A 80 9.31 -10.11 4.20
N GLY A 81 9.77 -9.22 3.31
CA GLY A 81 9.82 -7.79 3.56
C GLY A 81 10.94 -7.12 2.77
N THR A 82 11.06 -5.81 2.92
CA THR A 82 12.25 -5.05 2.51
C THR A 82 12.88 -4.50 3.79
N TYR A 83 14.15 -4.80 4.02
CA TYR A 83 14.86 -4.47 5.27
C TYR A 83 16.05 -3.52 5.08
N HIS A 84 16.39 -3.22 3.83
CA HIS A 84 17.52 -2.37 3.47
C HIS A 84 17.03 -1.22 2.59
N ASN A 85 17.74 -0.09 2.62
CA ASN A 85 17.42 1.09 1.81
C ASN A 85 15.98 1.60 1.99
N ILE A 86 15.46 1.52 3.21
CA ILE A 86 14.12 1.99 3.55
C ILE A 86 14.08 3.51 3.37
N ALA A 87 13.14 3.98 2.54
CA ALA A 87 12.88 5.40 2.43
C ALA A 87 12.01 5.84 3.60
N PHE A 88 12.43 6.88 4.30
CA PHE A 88 11.69 7.51 5.38
C PHE A 88 11.84 9.03 5.27
N ILE A 89 11.03 9.74 6.04
CA ILE A 89 11.00 11.20 6.12
C ILE A 89 10.93 11.64 7.58
N HIS A 90 11.20 12.92 7.84
CA HIS A 90 11.10 13.52 9.17
C HIS A 90 9.80 14.34 9.31
N PRO A 91 9.33 14.60 10.54
CA PRO A 91 8.10 15.38 10.80
C PRO A 91 8.05 16.73 10.08
N ASP A 92 9.18 17.42 10.00
CA ASP A 92 9.39 18.72 9.39
C ASP A 92 9.63 18.67 7.87
N THR A 93 9.71 17.47 7.27
CA THR A 93 9.96 17.31 5.84
C THR A 93 8.79 17.92 5.04
N PRO A 94 9.07 18.83 4.08
CA PRO A 94 8.03 19.37 3.20
C PRO A 94 7.39 18.27 2.35
N ILE A 95 6.06 18.36 2.13
CA ILE A 95 5.33 17.36 1.34
C ILE A 95 5.92 17.19 -0.06
N ILE A 96 6.35 18.29 -0.70
CA ILE A 96 6.96 18.22 -2.05
C ILE A 96 8.14 17.24 -2.11
N LYS A 97 8.94 17.13 -1.05
CA LYS A 97 10.03 16.15 -0.97
C LYS A 97 9.50 14.72 -0.86
N ALA A 98 8.46 14.51 -0.04
CA ALA A 98 7.81 13.20 0.07
C ALA A 98 7.19 12.74 -1.27
N LEU A 99 6.57 13.66 -2.02
CA LEU A 99 6.03 13.39 -3.36
C LEU A 99 7.11 12.97 -4.36
N ASN A 100 8.26 13.66 -4.36
CA ASN A 100 9.39 13.29 -5.20
C ASN A 100 9.88 11.87 -4.88
N ILE A 101 10.00 11.51 -3.60
CA ILE A 101 10.38 10.16 -3.18
C ILE A 101 9.36 9.11 -3.67
N PHE A 102 8.05 9.40 -3.63
CA PHE A 102 7.03 8.49 -4.15
C PHE A 102 7.16 8.23 -5.66
N VAL A 103 7.54 9.24 -6.42
CA VAL A 103 7.77 9.13 -7.87
C VAL A 103 9.03 8.33 -8.16
N GLU A 104 10.14 8.68 -7.50
CA GLU A 104 11.46 8.07 -7.70
C GLU A 104 11.48 6.60 -7.27
N ARG A 105 11.00 6.31 -6.05
CA ARG A 105 11.11 4.97 -5.45
C ARG A 105 9.90 4.08 -5.71
N ARG A 106 8.81 4.63 -6.26
CA ARG A 106 7.56 3.90 -6.55
C ARG A 106 6.96 3.14 -5.35
N ILE A 107 7.13 3.67 -4.15
CA ILE A 107 6.60 3.10 -2.90
C ILE A 107 5.20 3.63 -2.59
N SER A 108 4.44 2.94 -1.73
CA SER A 108 3.07 3.30 -1.35
C SER A 108 2.99 4.24 -0.16
N ALA A 109 3.98 4.18 0.75
CA ALA A 109 4.03 4.96 1.97
C ALA A 109 5.47 5.19 2.43
N LEU A 110 5.63 6.21 3.27
CA LEU A 110 6.87 6.68 3.88
C LEU A 110 6.66 6.71 5.40
N PRO A 111 7.42 5.93 6.17
CA PRO A 111 7.48 6.09 7.62
C PRO A 111 7.99 7.49 7.96
N VAL A 112 7.35 8.12 8.95
CA VAL A 112 7.81 9.38 9.55
C VAL A 112 8.60 9.02 10.81
N VAL A 113 9.87 9.42 10.82
CA VAL A 113 10.85 9.00 11.83
C VAL A 113 11.36 10.23 12.58
N ASP A 114 11.38 10.17 13.91
CA ASP A 114 11.92 11.24 14.75
C ASP A 114 13.47 11.24 14.78
N GLU A 115 14.06 12.21 15.48
CA GLU A 115 15.52 12.36 15.62
C GLU A 115 16.18 11.15 16.31
N SER A 116 15.43 10.40 17.12
CA SER A 116 15.92 9.20 17.79
C SER A 116 15.89 7.94 16.92
N GLY A 117 15.39 8.06 15.67
CA GLY A 117 15.24 6.93 14.75
C GLY A 117 13.95 6.13 14.99
N LYS A 118 13.01 6.64 15.78
CA LYS A 118 11.74 5.95 16.07
C LYS A 118 10.66 6.38 15.09
N VAL A 119 9.88 5.41 14.61
CA VAL A 119 8.69 5.67 13.77
C VAL A 119 7.59 6.28 14.63
N VAL A 120 7.20 7.50 14.29
CA VAL A 120 6.16 8.28 14.98
C VAL A 120 4.86 8.41 14.18
N ASP A 121 4.94 8.35 12.84
CA ASP A 121 3.77 8.42 11.95
C ASP A 121 4.06 7.71 10.61
N ILE A 122 3.08 7.71 9.69
CA ILE A 122 3.19 7.20 8.33
C ILE A 122 2.46 8.11 7.34
N TYR A 123 3.19 8.59 6.34
CA TYR A 123 2.64 9.36 5.23
C TYR A 123 2.50 8.48 3.99
N SER A 124 1.29 8.32 3.46
CA SER A 124 0.99 7.43 2.34
C SER A 124 0.51 8.19 1.11
N LYS A 125 0.54 7.52 -0.06
CA LYS A 125 -0.09 8.05 -1.28
C LYS A 125 -1.59 8.33 -1.12
N PHE A 126 -2.26 7.68 -0.17
CA PHE A 126 -3.65 7.94 0.14
C PHE A 126 -3.82 9.31 0.82
N ASP A 127 -2.88 9.70 1.70
CA ASP A 127 -2.93 10.99 2.41
C ASP A 127 -2.73 12.19 1.47
N VAL A 128 -2.04 11.98 0.34
CA VAL A 128 -1.88 13.01 -0.70
C VAL A 128 -3.24 13.43 -1.28
N ILE A 129 -4.23 12.53 -1.32
CA ILE A 129 -5.58 12.84 -1.84
C ILE A 129 -6.28 13.89 -0.97
N ASN A 130 -5.95 13.95 0.33
CA ASN A 130 -6.54 14.93 1.24
C ASN A 130 -6.19 16.37 0.82
N LEU A 131 -5.01 16.60 0.22
CA LEU A 131 -4.64 17.92 -0.32
C LEU A 131 -5.59 18.37 -1.44
N ALA A 132 -6.08 17.43 -2.24
CA ALA A 132 -7.05 17.72 -3.29
C ALA A 132 -8.45 17.93 -2.70
N ALA A 133 -8.86 17.09 -1.74
CA ALA A 133 -10.15 17.19 -1.07
C ALA A 133 -10.33 18.56 -0.37
N GLU A 134 -9.26 19.08 0.24
CA GLU A 134 -9.26 20.35 0.96
C GLU A 134 -8.88 21.56 0.08
N LYS A 135 -8.56 21.32 -1.20
CA LYS A 135 -8.09 22.36 -2.14
C LYS A 135 -6.82 23.07 -1.68
N THR A 136 -5.98 22.40 -0.89
CA THR A 136 -4.71 22.90 -0.35
C THR A 136 -3.50 22.50 -1.21
N TYR A 137 -3.71 21.79 -2.31
CA TYR A 137 -2.67 21.31 -3.25
C TYR A 137 -1.74 22.40 -3.83
N ASN A 138 -2.09 23.68 -3.72
CA ASN A 138 -1.25 24.80 -4.16
C ASN A 138 -0.11 25.10 -3.17
N ASN A 139 -0.16 24.57 -1.94
CA ASN A 139 0.85 24.79 -0.92
C ASN A 139 1.52 23.46 -0.53
N LEU A 140 2.59 23.11 -1.23
CA LEU A 140 3.33 21.85 -1.02
C LEU A 140 4.57 22.00 -0.12
N ASP A 141 4.81 23.22 0.37
CA ASP A 141 5.92 23.54 1.30
C ASP A 141 5.56 23.27 2.76
N ILE A 142 4.28 23.00 3.05
CA ILE A 142 3.86 22.56 4.39
C ILE A 142 4.57 21.26 4.78
N THR A 143 4.74 21.07 6.08
CA THR A 143 5.40 19.87 6.60
C THR A 143 4.46 18.67 6.58
N VAL A 144 5.03 17.47 6.62
CA VAL A 144 4.28 16.23 6.69
C VAL A 144 3.41 16.15 7.96
N THR A 145 3.90 16.65 9.10
CA THR A 145 3.08 16.73 10.31
C THR A 145 1.86 17.63 10.13
N GLN A 146 2.01 18.79 9.48
CA GLN A 146 0.86 19.66 9.18
C GLN A 146 -0.12 18.96 8.25
N ALA A 147 0.37 18.28 7.21
CA ALA A 147 -0.46 17.47 6.30
C ALA A 147 -1.29 16.40 7.02
N LEU A 148 -0.68 15.76 8.02
CA LEU A 148 -1.27 14.64 8.76
C LEU A 148 -2.24 15.08 9.86
N GLN A 149 -2.22 16.35 10.30
CA GLN A 149 -3.20 16.87 11.27
C GLN A 149 -4.65 16.68 10.81
N HIS A 150 -4.86 16.67 9.48
CA HIS A 150 -6.17 16.48 8.86
C HIS A 150 -6.73 15.04 9.00
N ARG A 151 -5.94 14.06 9.50
CA ARG A 151 -6.43 12.71 9.80
C ARG A 151 -7.33 12.63 11.05
N SER A 152 -7.52 13.68 11.84
CA SER A 152 -7.93 13.55 13.24
C SER A 152 -9.41 13.21 13.48
N GLN A 153 -9.68 11.91 13.68
CA GLN A 153 -10.51 11.35 14.78
C GLN A 153 -10.27 9.83 14.98
N TYR A 154 -9.61 9.13 14.04
CA TYR A 154 -9.47 7.67 14.04
C TYR A 154 -8.01 7.16 13.95
N PHE A 155 -6.99 7.98 14.24
CA PHE A 155 -5.61 7.52 14.19
C PHE A 155 -5.23 6.78 15.49
N GLU A 156 -5.33 5.45 15.46
CA GLU A 156 -4.91 4.57 16.57
C GLU A 156 -3.38 4.38 16.65
N GLY A 157 -2.61 5.10 15.83
CA GLY A 157 -1.16 5.00 15.72
C GLY A 157 -0.70 4.23 14.49
N VAL A 158 0.63 4.14 14.34
CA VAL A 158 1.24 3.35 13.25
C VAL A 158 1.18 1.87 13.60
N VAL A 159 0.46 1.09 12.77
CA VAL A 159 0.43 -0.36 12.87
C VAL A 159 1.82 -0.92 12.56
N LYS A 160 2.37 -1.72 13.48
CA LYS A 160 3.73 -2.28 13.42
C LYS A 160 3.69 -3.80 13.61
N CYS A 161 4.80 -4.45 13.27
CA CYS A 161 5.06 -5.85 13.62
C CYS A 161 6.54 -6.05 13.97
N SER A 162 6.85 -7.22 14.53
CA SER A 162 8.21 -7.68 14.86
C SER A 162 8.62 -8.86 13.97
N MET A 163 9.93 -8.98 13.73
CA MET A 163 10.54 -10.07 12.95
C MET A 163 10.26 -11.46 13.53
N LEU A 164 10.01 -11.52 14.83
CA LEU A 164 9.76 -12.76 15.57
C LEU A 164 8.28 -13.17 15.56
N GLU A 165 7.38 -12.33 15.03
CA GLU A 165 5.97 -12.66 14.89
C GLU A 165 5.75 -13.59 13.70
N THR A 166 4.77 -14.48 13.82
CA THR A 166 4.42 -15.43 12.75
C THR A 166 3.73 -14.71 11.60
N LEU A 167 3.86 -15.25 10.39
CA LEU A 167 3.16 -14.72 9.22
C LEU A 167 1.64 -14.67 9.44
N GLU A 168 1.08 -15.68 10.11
CA GLU A 168 -0.33 -15.74 10.49
C GLU A 168 -0.76 -14.54 11.33
N THR A 169 -0.05 -14.23 12.42
CA THR A 169 -0.40 -13.09 13.29
C THR A 169 -0.33 -11.76 12.53
N ILE A 170 0.61 -11.63 11.59
CA ILE A 170 0.79 -10.41 10.82
C ILE A 170 -0.30 -10.24 9.77
N VAL A 171 -0.64 -11.31 9.03
CA VAL A 171 -1.75 -11.29 8.06
C VAL A 171 -3.07 -10.94 8.77
N ASP A 172 -3.34 -11.56 9.93
CA ASP A 172 -4.51 -11.26 10.75
C ASP A 172 -4.55 -9.77 11.15
N ARG A 173 -3.42 -9.21 11.57
CA ARG A 173 -3.31 -7.78 11.93
C ARG A 173 -3.58 -6.88 10.74
N ILE A 174 -3.00 -7.18 9.56
CA ILE A 174 -3.22 -6.38 8.34
C ILE A 174 -4.70 -6.36 7.95
N VAL A 175 -5.36 -7.52 7.98
CA VAL A 175 -6.78 -7.63 7.61
C VAL A 175 -7.68 -6.91 8.61
N LYS A 176 -7.41 -7.05 9.92
CA LYS A 176 -8.20 -6.39 10.98
C LYS A 176 -8.04 -4.88 11.00
N ALA A 177 -6.83 -4.38 10.74
CA ALA A 177 -6.56 -2.94 10.76
C ALA A 177 -7.22 -2.18 9.60
N GLU A 178 -7.81 -2.91 8.63
CA GLU A 178 -8.47 -2.33 7.45
C GLU A 178 -7.65 -1.22 6.78
N VAL A 179 -6.32 -1.34 6.76
CA VAL A 179 -5.39 -0.41 6.12
C VAL A 179 -5.34 -0.66 4.62
#